data_AF-K9XPY3-F1
#
_entry.id   AF-K9XPY3-F1
#
_cell.length_a   1.000
_cell.length_b   1.000
_cell.length_c   1.000
_cell.angle_alpha   90.00
_cell.angle_beta   90.00
_cell.angle_gamma   90.00
#
_symmetry.space_group_name_H-M   'P 1'
#
loop_
_entity.id
_entity.type
_entity.pdbx_description
1 polymer ?
#
loop_
_entity_poly.entity_id
_entity_poly.type
_entity_poly.pdbx_seq_one_letter_code
_entity_poly.pdbx_strand_id
1 'polypeptide(L)'
;MKENLKKKSISQEFNFSAWYFSPRKVTKILLTAIALLIIFYILEEIFLNILEDITNTKFTAKYFVFDSEHNFPTFYSALTLGFASYLLSIIAKFEKFLKSKFAKFWRALSFIFLYLAIDEAVTIHEHSIEPLRNALSASGFFFFTWIIPAFILLIVLFLIFKDFIYNLPTKTRNLFLLAGTVYVSGALGLESIGGYIGDVISFNTRAYWLVLIAKELLEMLGVVIFIYSLLSYIKNHITTPVKFHRLKNEYLKQQV
;
A
#
# COMPACT_ATOMS: atom_id res chain seq x y z
N MET A 1 -25.98 4.04 -35.83
CA MET A 1 -26.48 5.17 -35.00
C MET A 1 -26.44 4.89 -33.49
N LYS A 2 -27.03 3.80 -32.97
CA LYS A 2 -26.97 3.40 -31.54
C LYS A 2 -25.54 3.21 -30.99
N GLU A 3 -24.60 2.77 -31.83
CA GLU A 3 -23.22 2.50 -31.42
C GLU A 3 -22.37 3.77 -31.20
N ASN A 4 -22.62 4.82 -32.00
CA ASN A 4 -21.98 6.13 -31.83
C ASN A 4 -22.54 6.88 -30.61
N LEU A 5 -23.83 6.71 -30.29
CA LEU A 5 -24.45 7.26 -29.08
C LEU A 5 -23.88 6.60 -27.81
N LYS A 6 -23.60 5.30 -27.83
CA LYS A 6 -23.00 4.56 -26.70
C LYS A 6 -21.50 4.84 -26.52
N LYS A 7 -20.75 5.02 -27.62
CA LYS A 7 -19.36 5.54 -27.56
C LYS A 7 -19.32 6.93 -26.94
N LYS A 8 -20.25 7.81 -27.34
CA LYS A 8 -20.38 9.17 -26.80
C LYS A 8 -20.71 9.14 -25.31
N SER A 9 -21.61 8.26 -24.85
CA SER A 9 -21.94 8.12 -23.43
C SER A 9 -20.78 7.60 -22.58
N ILE A 10 -19.96 6.67 -23.08
CA ILE A 10 -18.80 6.13 -22.36
C ILE A 10 -17.67 7.16 -22.26
N SER A 11 -17.39 7.90 -23.35
CA SER A 11 -16.42 9.00 -23.33
C SER A 11 -16.89 10.19 -22.49
N GLN A 12 -18.21 10.33 -22.30
CA GLN A 12 -18.81 11.35 -21.43
C GLN A 12 -18.88 10.93 -19.96
N GLU A 13 -19.17 9.65 -19.64
CA GLU A 13 -19.17 9.11 -18.27
C GLU A 13 -17.75 8.94 -17.72
N PHE A 14 -16.81 8.56 -18.57
CA PHE A 14 -15.40 8.48 -18.22
C PHE A 14 -14.62 9.32 -19.22
N ASN A 15 -14.41 10.59 -18.86
CA ASN A 15 -13.52 11.49 -19.59
C ASN A 15 -12.05 11.04 -19.38
N PHE A 16 -11.70 9.86 -19.91
CA PHE A 16 -10.37 9.25 -19.81
C PHE A 16 -9.31 10.01 -20.62
N SER A 17 -9.68 11.08 -21.35
CA SER A 17 -8.76 11.81 -22.23
C SER A 17 -7.72 12.67 -21.51
N ALA A 18 -7.72 12.72 -20.16
CA ALA A 18 -6.80 13.56 -19.40
C ALA A 18 -5.85 12.81 -18.44
N TRP A 19 -6.04 11.52 -18.17
CA TRP A 19 -5.31 10.82 -17.10
C TRP A 19 -4.49 9.63 -17.63
N TYR A 20 -3.52 9.91 -18.50
CA TYR A 20 -2.56 8.91 -18.98
C TYR A 20 -1.35 8.82 -18.02
N PHE A 21 -1.56 8.30 -16.81
CA PHE A 21 -0.44 8.01 -15.92
C PHE A 21 0.40 6.87 -16.49
N SER A 22 1.61 7.18 -16.96
CA SER A 22 2.58 6.16 -17.32
C SER A 22 2.99 5.41 -16.05
N PRO A 23 2.78 4.08 -15.93
CA PRO A 23 3.13 3.32 -14.73
C PRO A 23 4.59 3.54 -14.33
N ARG A 24 5.48 3.61 -15.33
CA ARG A 24 6.93 3.85 -15.13
C ARG A 24 7.22 5.25 -14.58
N LYS A 25 6.52 6.29 -15.04
CA LYS A 25 6.75 7.66 -14.57
C LYS A 25 6.30 7.82 -13.13
N VAL A 26 5.11 7.32 -12.79
CA VAL A 26 4.60 7.35 -11.41
C VAL A 26 5.52 6.58 -10.47
N THR A 27 5.94 5.37 -10.86
CA THR A 27 6.89 4.57 -10.05
C THR A 27 8.19 5.33 -9.79
N LYS A 28 8.75 6.00 -10.81
CA LYS A 28 9.96 6.81 -10.62
C LYS A 28 9.75 7.94 -9.62
N ILE A 29 8.63 8.68 -9.71
CA ILE A 29 8.31 9.76 -8.78
C ILE A 29 8.21 9.21 -7.35
N LEU A 30 7.50 8.10 -7.15
CA LEU A 30 7.33 7.49 -5.84
C LEU A 30 8.66 6.98 -5.25
N LEU A 31 9.52 6.35 -6.06
CA LEU A 31 10.85 5.90 -5.63
C LEU A 31 11.79 7.09 -5.34
N THR A 32 11.71 8.16 -6.12
CA THR A 32 12.46 9.40 -5.85
C THR A 32 12.02 10.03 -4.54
N ALA A 33 10.71 10.03 -4.24
CA ALA A 33 10.22 10.51 -2.96
C ALA A 33 10.77 9.69 -1.79
N ILE A 34 10.75 8.35 -1.87
CA ILE A 34 11.36 7.47 -0.85
C ILE A 34 12.85 7.78 -0.67
N ALA A 35 13.60 7.92 -1.77
CA ALA A 35 15.02 8.24 -1.71
C ALA A 35 15.27 9.60 -1.03
N LEU A 36 14.43 10.61 -1.31
CA LEU A 36 14.52 11.92 -0.66
C LEU A 36 14.18 11.84 0.84
N LEU A 37 13.17 11.05 1.23
CA LEU A 37 12.85 10.83 2.65
C LEU A 37 14.03 10.24 3.41
N ILE A 38 14.71 9.23 2.84
CA ILE A 38 15.91 8.63 3.44
C ILE A 38 17.05 9.66 3.54
N ILE A 39 17.27 10.45 2.49
CA ILE A 39 18.31 11.50 2.51
C ILE A 39 18.00 12.53 3.61
N PHE A 40 16.77 13.00 3.71
CA PHE A 40 16.38 13.98 4.71
C PHE A 40 16.42 13.42 6.14
N TYR A 41 16.07 12.15 6.32
CA TYR A 41 16.28 11.45 7.59
C TYR A 41 17.75 11.48 8.01
N ILE A 42 18.68 11.10 7.13
CA ILE A 42 20.12 11.12 7.42
C ILE A 42 20.61 12.54 7.72
N LEU A 43 20.13 13.53 6.97
CA LEU A 43 20.48 14.94 7.21
C LEU A 43 19.95 15.46 8.55
N GLU A 44 18.71 15.10 8.92
CA GLU A 44 18.13 15.44 10.22
C GLU A 44 18.95 14.83 11.36
N GLU A 45 19.28 13.54 11.27
CA GLU A 45 20.13 12.86 12.25
C GLU A 45 21.51 13.50 12.39
N ILE A 46 22.20 13.79 11.28
CA ILE A 46 23.52 14.45 11.32
C ILE A 46 23.42 15.83 11.97
N PHE A 47 22.39 16.61 11.59
CA PHE A 47 22.18 17.95 12.11
C PHE A 47 21.91 17.95 13.62
N LEU A 48 21.08 17.04 14.11
CA LEU A 48 20.75 16.94 15.53
C LEU A 48 21.95 16.47 16.37
N ASN A 49 22.75 15.54 15.86
CA ASN A 49 23.99 15.13 16.53
C ASN A 49 24.97 16.31 16.66
N ILE A 50 25.14 17.12 15.61
CA ILE A 50 25.98 18.33 15.66
C ILE A 50 25.45 19.34 16.69
N LEU A 51 24.13 19.54 16.75
CA LEU A 51 23.51 20.44 17.73
C LEU A 51 23.67 19.94 19.16
N GLU A 52 23.53 18.64 19.39
CA GLU A 52 23.73 18.03 20.72
C GLU A 52 25.17 18.25 21.20
N ASP A 53 26.16 18.03 20.33
CA ASP A 53 27.58 18.26 20.64
C ASP A 53 27.88 19.73 20.98
N ILE A 54 27.22 20.68 20.29
CA ILE A 54 27.44 22.13 20.52
C ILE A 54 26.74 22.61 21.80
N THR A 55 25.53 22.12 22.07
CA THR A 55 24.65 22.68 23.11
C THR A 55 24.61 21.85 24.40
N ASN A 56 25.22 20.65 24.41
CA ASN A 56 25.05 19.64 25.46
C ASN A 56 23.57 19.35 25.79
N THR A 57 22.67 19.59 24.84
CA THR A 57 21.23 19.40 24.98
C THR A 57 20.76 18.36 23.98
N LYS A 58 20.05 17.34 24.46
CA LYS A 58 19.48 16.30 23.60
C LYS A 58 18.29 16.86 22.81
N PHE A 59 18.33 16.66 21.50
CA PHE A 59 17.20 16.95 20.61
C PHE A 59 16.64 15.65 20.03
N THR A 60 15.33 15.61 19.84
CA THR A 60 14.65 14.46 19.24
C THR A 60 14.26 14.80 17.80
N ALA A 61 14.62 13.91 16.88
CA ALA A 61 14.22 14.01 15.49
C ALA A 61 12.69 13.90 15.37
N LYS A 62 12.10 14.62 14.41
CA LYS A 62 10.64 14.78 14.34
C LYS A 62 10.07 14.72 12.93
N TYR A 63 10.78 15.22 11.92
CA TYR A 63 10.17 15.48 10.62
C TYR A 63 10.34 14.33 9.62
N PHE A 64 11.47 13.64 9.67
CA PHE A 64 11.83 12.57 8.74
C PHE A 64 12.16 11.25 9.42
N VAL A 65 11.96 11.15 10.74
CA VAL A 65 12.08 9.90 11.50
C VAL A 65 11.11 8.86 10.95
N PHE A 66 11.59 7.65 10.74
CA PHE A 66 10.73 6.53 10.38
C PHE A 66 10.08 5.95 11.64
N ASP A 67 8.84 5.43 11.55
CA ASP A 67 8.05 4.90 12.68
C ASP A 67 7.65 5.95 13.74
N SER A 68 7.56 7.23 13.35
CA SER A 68 6.95 8.26 14.19
C SER A 68 5.64 8.77 13.58
N GLU A 69 4.73 9.21 14.43
CA GLU A 69 3.49 9.81 13.97
C GLU A 69 3.71 11.24 13.46
N HIS A 70 2.79 11.71 12.61
CA HIS A 70 2.66 13.12 12.22
C HIS A 70 3.91 13.74 11.55
N ASN A 71 4.52 13.00 10.62
CA ASN A 71 5.74 13.42 9.91
C ASN A 71 5.64 13.21 8.38
N PHE A 72 6.74 13.49 7.66
CA PHE A 72 6.74 13.35 6.19
C PHE A 72 6.68 11.90 5.69
N PRO A 73 7.44 10.91 6.25
CA PRO A 73 7.28 9.50 5.92
C PRO A 73 5.84 8.99 6.06
N THR A 74 5.19 9.20 7.20
CA THR A 74 3.81 8.74 7.48
C THR A 74 2.81 9.41 6.54
N PHE A 75 3.00 10.71 6.24
CA PHE A 75 2.18 11.39 5.24
C PHE A 75 2.34 10.78 3.84
N TYR A 76 3.56 10.41 3.44
CA TYR A 76 3.81 9.73 2.18
C TYR A 76 3.13 8.36 2.14
N SER A 77 3.28 7.53 3.18
CA SER A 77 2.67 6.21 3.28
C SER A 77 1.14 6.31 3.18
N ALA A 78 0.52 7.20 3.96
CA ALA A 78 -0.93 7.41 3.93
C ALA A 78 -1.42 7.88 2.54
N LEU A 79 -0.72 8.82 1.89
CA LEU A 79 -1.06 9.28 0.55
C LEU A 79 -0.93 8.20 -0.52
N THR A 80 0.12 7.37 -0.45
CA THR A 80 0.32 6.31 -1.45
C THR A 80 -0.69 5.17 -1.29
N LEU A 81 -1.04 4.80 -0.06
CA LEU A 81 -2.14 3.88 0.24
C LEU A 81 -3.49 4.43 -0.25
N GLY A 82 -3.76 5.71 0.02
CA GLY A 82 -4.95 6.41 -0.46
C GLY A 82 -5.01 6.48 -2.00
N PHE A 83 -3.88 6.70 -2.65
CA PHE A 83 -3.78 6.67 -4.11
C PHE A 83 -4.02 5.26 -4.68
N ALA A 84 -3.49 4.21 -4.04
CA ALA A 84 -3.79 2.83 -4.41
C ALA A 84 -5.29 2.53 -4.25
N SER A 85 -5.93 2.98 -3.16
CA SER A 85 -7.37 2.88 -2.95
C SER A 85 -8.17 3.57 -4.07
N TYR A 86 -7.75 4.78 -4.46
CA TYR A 86 -8.38 5.52 -5.55
C TYR A 86 -8.28 4.76 -6.89
N LEU A 87 -7.09 4.25 -7.24
CA LEU A 87 -6.89 3.45 -8.46
C LEU A 87 -7.73 2.16 -8.44
N LEU A 88 -7.82 1.47 -7.30
CA LEU A 88 -8.69 0.31 -7.12
C LEU A 88 -10.17 0.67 -7.35
N SER A 89 -10.61 1.84 -6.88
CA SER A 89 -11.98 2.32 -7.08
C SER A 89 -12.30 2.55 -8.58
N ILE A 90 -11.33 3.06 -9.36
CA ILE A 90 -11.45 3.21 -10.81
C ILE A 90 -11.61 1.85 -11.48
N ILE A 91 -10.75 0.89 -11.12
CA ILE A 91 -10.80 -0.47 -11.66
C ILE A 91 -12.13 -1.13 -11.29
N ALA A 92 -12.60 -0.97 -10.05
CA ALA A 92 -13.88 -1.52 -9.60
C ALA A 92 -15.07 -0.97 -10.41
N LYS A 93 -15.11 0.34 -10.67
CA LYS A 93 -16.15 0.97 -11.51
C LYS A 93 -16.12 0.40 -12.94
N PHE A 94 -14.92 0.24 -13.48
CA PHE A 94 -14.73 -0.33 -14.82
C PHE A 94 -15.19 -1.80 -14.92
N GLU A 95 -14.76 -2.63 -13.99
CA GLU A 95 -15.13 -4.05 -13.94
C GLU A 95 -16.64 -4.23 -13.71
N LYS A 96 -17.26 -3.34 -12.92
CA LYS A 96 -18.72 -3.31 -12.75
C LYS A 96 -19.43 -2.98 -14.07
N PHE A 97 -18.92 -2.00 -14.82
CA PHE A 97 -19.45 -1.66 -16.14
C PHE A 97 -19.37 -2.85 -17.11
N LEU A 98 -18.28 -3.63 -17.04
CA LEU A 98 -18.12 -4.88 -17.80
C LEU A 98 -18.92 -6.07 -17.23
N LYS A 99 -19.71 -5.88 -16.16
CA LYS A 99 -20.47 -6.93 -15.47
C LYS A 99 -19.59 -8.12 -15.03
N SER A 100 -18.32 -7.84 -14.73
CA SER A 100 -17.38 -8.83 -14.21
C SER A 100 -17.81 -9.30 -12.82
N LYS A 101 -17.81 -10.63 -12.61
CA LYS A 101 -18.06 -11.23 -11.29
C LYS A 101 -17.08 -10.77 -10.22
N PHE A 102 -15.93 -10.24 -10.65
CA PHE A 102 -14.84 -9.79 -9.78
C PHE A 102 -14.92 -8.31 -9.37
N ALA A 103 -15.87 -7.53 -9.90
CA ALA A 103 -16.01 -6.11 -9.59
C ALA A 103 -16.14 -5.82 -8.08
N LYS A 104 -16.82 -6.70 -7.34
CA LYS A 104 -16.98 -6.60 -5.88
C LYS A 104 -15.66 -6.75 -5.12
N PHE A 105 -14.72 -7.56 -5.62
CA PHE A 105 -13.42 -7.78 -4.99
C PHE A 105 -12.51 -6.57 -5.18
N TRP A 106 -12.49 -5.97 -6.37
CA TRP A 106 -11.81 -4.70 -6.61
C TRP A 106 -12.34 -3.58 -5.70
N ARG A 107 -13.66 -3.52 -5.51
CA ARG A 107 -14.29 -2.55 -4.59
C ARG A 107 -13.91 -2.83 -3.13
N ALA A 108 -13.90 -4.09 -2.71
CA ALA A 108 -13.49 -4.47 -1.37
C ALA A 108 -12.03 -4.11 -1.10
N LEU A 109 -11.11 -4.37 -2.05
CA LEU A 109 -9.71 -3.92 -1.95
C LEU A 109 -9.60 -2.39 -1.82
N SER A 110 -10.40 -1.63 -2.56
CA SER A 110 -10.41 -0.17 -2.44
C SER A 110 -10.76 0.28 -1.01
N PHE A 111 -11.75 -0.34 -0.38
CA PHE A 111 -12.09 -0.05 1.02
C PHE A 111 -11.00 -0.50 2.01
N ILE A 112 -10.38 -1.66 1.79
CA ILE A 112 -9.27 -2.14 2.61
C ILE A 112 -8.09 -1.17 2.55
N PHE A 113 -7.67 -0.75 1.35
CA PHE A 113 -6.58 0.23 1.20
C PHE A 113 -6.96 1.63 1.72
N LEU A 114 -8.24 2.00 1.69
CA LEU A 114 -8.69 3.24 2.31
C LEU A 114 -8.57 3.15 3.84
N TYR A 115 -8.97 2.02 4.42
CA TYR A 115 -8.77 1.76 5.85
C TYR A 115 -7.29 1.81 6.21
N LEU A 116 -6.41 1.14 5.46
CA LEU A 116 -4.96 1.18 5.70
C LEU A 116 -4.41 2.61 5.60
N ALA A 117 -4.88 3.41 4.64
CA ALA A 117 -4.45 4.81 4.52
C ALA A 117 -4.87 5.67 5.72
N ILE A 118 -6.05 5.40 6.29
CA ILE A 118 -6.55 6.10 7.49
C ILE A 118 -5.77 5.62 8.71
N ASP A 119 -5.61 4.31 8.85
CA ASP A 119 -4.84 3.68 9.93
C ASP A 119 -3.41 4.22 9.98
N GLU A 120 -2.73 4.31 8.84
CA GLU A 120 -1.40 4.92 8.74
C GLU A 120 -1.38 6.39 9.23
N ALA A 121 -2.43 7.16 8.95
CA ALA A 121 -2.48 8.57 9.30
C ALA A 121 -2.81 8.83 10.78
N VAL A 122 -3.47 7.89 11.46
CA VAL A 122 -4.03 8.07 12.82
C VAL A 122 -3.77 6.89 13.77
N THR A 123 -2.89 5.97 13.38
CA THR A 123 -2.35 4.84 14.17
C THR A 123 -3.41 4.02 14.92
N ILE A 124 -4.47 3.63 14.21
CA ILE A 124 -5.59 2.90 14.83
C ILE A 124 -5.12 1.55 15.39
N HIS A 125 -4.28 0.82 14.67
CA HIS A 125 -3.80 -0.49 15.09
C HIS A 125 -2.95 -0.42 16.38
N GLU A 126 -2.25 0.69 16.62
CA GLU A 126 -1.44 0.87 17.83
C GLU A 126 -2.27 0.87 19.11
N HIS A 127 -3.50 1.41 19.04
CA HIS A 127 -4.44 1.42 20.16
C HIS A 127 -4.81 0.01 20.65
N SER A 128 -4.61 -1.02 19.83
CA SER A 128 -4.85 -2.42 20.21
C SER A 128 -3.66 -3.06 20.92
N ILE A 129 -2.46 -2.49 20.84
CA ILE A 129 -1.22 -3.11 21.34
C ILE A 129 -1.30 -3.30 22.85
N GLU A 130 -1.42 -2.22 23.63
CA GLU A 130 -1.41 -2.29 25.10
C GLU A 130 -2.52 -3.18 25.67
N PRO A 131 -3.80 -3.02 25.28
CA PRO A 131 -4.87 -3.87 25.81
C PRO A 131 -4.64 -5.35 25.55
N LEU A 132 -4.24 -5.73 24.33
CA LEU A 132 -3.98 -7.12 23.98
C LEU A 132 -2.71 -7.65 24.66
N ARG A 133 -1.66 -6.82 24.75
CA ARG A 133 -0.40 -7.22 25.39
C ARG A 133 -0.63 -7.58 26.85
N ASN A 134 -1.37 -6.73 27.57
CA ASN A 134 -1.71 -6.95 28.98
C ASN A 134 -2.61 -8.18 29.14
N ALA A 135 -3.60 -8.36 28.27
CA ALA A 135 -4.53 -9.50 28.35
C ALA A 135 -3.85 -10.85 28.05
N LEU A 136 -2.89 -10.87 27.13
CA LEU A 136 -2.20 -12.08 26.68
C LEU A 136 -0.86 -12.31 27.39
N SER A 137 -0.40 -11.35 28.21
CA SER A 137 0.97 -11.31 28.74
C SER A 137 2.02 -11.48 27.63
N ALA A 138 1.79 -10.83 26.49
CA ALA A 138 2.60 -11.00 25.29
C ALA A 138 3.97 -10.30 25.43
N SER A 139 5.00 -10.90 24.86
CA SER A 139 6.39 -10.44 24.90
C SER A 139 7.18 -10.92 23.68
N GLY A 140 8.43 -10.46 23.55
CA GLY A 140 9.34 -10.83 22.48
C GLY A 140 8.76 -10.51 21.10
N PHE A 141 8.67 -11.53 20.22
CA PHE A 141 8.17 -11.35 18.85
C PHE A 141 6.72 -10.85 18.77
N PHE A 142 5.92 -11.05 19.82
CA PHE A 142 4.53 -10.59 19.88
C PHE A 142 4.36 -9.37 20.77
N PHE A 143 5.45 -8.64 21.08
CA PHE A 143 5.40 -7.41 21.87
C PHE A 143 4.45 -6.37 21.26
N PHE A 144 4.46 -6.25 19.92
CA PHE A 144 3.48 -5.49 19.16
C PHE A 144 2.29 -6.40 18.83
N THR A 145 1.36 -6.48 19.76
CA THR A 145 0.29 -7.50 19.77
C THR A 145 -0.71 -7.37 18.63
N TRP A 146 -0.79 -6.21 17.97
CA TRP A 146 -1.65 -5.98 16.81
C TRP A 146 -1.33 -6.93 15.63
N ILE A 147 -0.10 -7.47 15.59
CA ILE A 147 0.34 -8.49 14.62
C ILE A 147 -0.58 -9.71 14.64
N ILE A 148 -1.10 -10.12 15.81
CA ILE A 148 -1.96 -11.31 15.95
C ILE A 148 -3.29 -11.13 15.19
N PRO A 149 -4.13 -10.11 15.47
CA PRO A 149 -5.35 -9.90 14.70
C PRO A 149 -5.06 -9.59 13.22
N ALA A 150 -3.96 -8.89 12.91
CA ALA A 150 -3.58 -8.63 11.52
C ALA A 150 -3.23 -9.91 10.75
N PHE A 151 -2.50 -10.84 11.36
CA PHE A 151 -2.17 -12.13 10.75
C PHE A 151 -3.41 -13.00 10.51
N ILE A 152 -4.33 -13.05 11.46
CA ILE A 152 -5.62 -13.75 11.30
C ILE A 152 -6.42 -13.13 10.15
N LEU A 153 -6.53 -11.80 10.13
CA LEU A 153 -7.23 -11.07 9.08
C LEU A 153 -6.60 -11.32 7.70
N LEU A 154 -5.27 -11.34 7.62
CA LEU A 154 -4.52 -11.61 6.39
C LEU A 154 -4.85 -13.00 5.84
N ILE A 155 -4.90 -14.04 6.68
CA ILE A 155 -5.28 -15.40 6.25
C ILE A 155 -6.71 -15.41 5.73
N VAL A 156 -7.65 -14.81 6.46
CA VAL A 156 -9.07 -14.74 6.06
C VAL A 156 -9.22 -14.01 4.71
N LEU A 157 -8.56 -12.86 4.56
CA LEU A 157 -8.55 -12.11 3.30
C LEU A 157 -7.92 -12.93 2.17
N PHE A 158 -6.80 -13.60 2.40
CA PHE A 158 -6.18 -14.45 1.37
C PHE A 158 -7.15 -15.54 0.90
N LEU A 159 -7.83 -16.21 1.82
CA LEU A 159 -8.81 -17.26 1.49
C LEU A 159 -10.02 -16.71 0.70
N ILE A 160 -10.52 -15.52 1.06
CA ILE A 160 -11.62 -14.85 0.34
C ILE A 160 -11.18 -14.42 -1.06
N PHE A 161 -9.96 -13.90 -1.20
CA PHE A 161 -9.46 -13.29 -2.43
C PHE A 161 -8.66 -14.26 -3.31
N LYS A 162 -8.39 -15.49 -2.89
CA LYS A 162 -7.56 -16.45 -3.65
C LYS A 162 -8.07 -16.63 -5.08
N ASP A 163 -9.38 -16.88 -5.25
CA ASP A 163 -9.97 -17.15 -6.56
C ASP A 163 -9.90 -15.89 -7.42
N PHE A 164 -10.11 -14.72 -6.82
CA PHE A 164 -9.93 -13.43 -7.50
C PHE A 164 -8.49 -13.26 -8.00
N ILE A 165 -7.49 -13.47 -7.13
CA ILE A 165 -6.07 -13.33 -7.45
C ILE A 165 -5.65 -14.30 -8.56
N TYR A 166 -6.06 -15.57 -8.49
CA TYR A 166 -5.72 -16.57 -9.50
C TYR A 166 -6.34 -16.31 -10.87
N ASN A 167 -7.48 -15.60 -10.92
CA ASN A 167 -8.13 -15.20 -12.17
C ASN A 167 -7.59 -13.88 -12.76
N LEU A 168 -6.67 -13.18 -12.08
CA LEU A 168 -6.01 -12.00 -12.65
C LEU A 168 -5.05 -12.39 -13.78
N PRO A 169 -4.80 -11.50 -14.75
CA PRO A 169 -3.75 -11.69 -15.75
C PRO A 169 -2.40 -12.00 -15.07
N THR A 170 -1.65 -12.97 -15.59
CA THR A 170 -0.42 -13.50 -14.97
C THR A 170 0.53 -12.43 -14.47
N LYS A 171 0.73 -11.37 -15.26
CA LYS A 171 1.61 -10.25 -14.90
C LYS A 171 1.09 -9.47 -13.69
N THR A 172 -0.20 -9.13 -13.66
CA THR A 172 -0.85 -8.41 -12.56
C THR A 172 -0.87 -9.27 -11.29
N ARG A 173 -1.20 -10.56 -11.43
CA ARG A 173 -1.18 -11.52 -10.33
C ARG A 173 0.19 -11.59 -9.66
N ASN A 174 1.25 -11.81 -10.44
CA ASN A 174 2.59 -11.96 -9.89
C ASN A 174 3.07 -10.66 -9.21
N LEU A 175 2.71 -9.48 -9.76
CA LEU A 175 3.01 -8.20 -9.13
C LEU A 175 2.21 -7.97 -7.84
N PHE A 176 0.95 -8.42 -7.77
CA PHE A 176 0.14 -8.35 -6.54
C PHE A 176 0.73 -9.22 -5.44
N LEU A 177 1.11 -10.46 -5.77
CA LEU A 177 1.76 -11.37 -4.83
C LEU A 177 3.09 -10.80 -4.36
N LEU A 178 3.92 -10.29 -5.27
CA LEU A 178 5.18 -9.64 -4.92
C LEU A 178 4.97 -8.42 -4.00
N ALA A 179 4.03 -7.52 -4.35
CA ALA A 179 3.72 -6.36 -3.54
C ALA A 179 3.24 -6.76 -2.13
N GLY A 180 2.32 -7.73 -2.05
CA GLY A 180 1.80 -8.24 -0.78
C GLY A 180 2.89 -8.89 0.07
N THR A 181 3.74 -9.73 -0.51
CA THR A 181 4.86 -10.36 0.22
C THR A 181 5.83 -9.31 0.75
N VAL A 182 6.20 -8.32 -0.07
CA VAL A 182 7.13 -7.25 0.31
C VAL A 182 6.54 -6.43 1.46
N TYR A 183 5.28 -5.98 1.34
CA TYR A 183 4.60 -5.21 2.37
C TYR A 183 4.46 -5.99 3.69
N VAL A 184 3.93 -7.23 3.63
CA VAL A 184 3.72 -8.09 4.82
C VAL A 184 5.04 -8.46 5.51
N SER A 185 6.14 -8.58 4.75
CA SER A 185 7.46 -8.84 5.35
C SER A 185 7.94 -7.68 6.22
N GLY A 186 7.59 -6.43 5.88
CA GLY A 186 7.78 -5.28 6.77
C GLY A 186 6.80 -5.34 7.94
N ALA A 187 5.51 -5.17 7.63
CA ALA A 187 4.43 -4.94 8.60
C ALA A 187 4.23 -6.06 9.63
N LEU A 188 4.48 -7.32 9.29
CA LEU A 188 4.40 -8.43 10.25
C LEU A 188 5.78 -8.99 10.58
N GLY A 189 6.64 -9.16 9.56
CA GLY A 189 7.95 -9.81 9.74
C GLY A 189 8.94 -8.96 10.54
N LEU A 190 9.32 -7.81 10.00
CA LEU A 190 10.28 -6.91 10.64
C LEU A 190 9.70 -6.25 11.88
N GLU A 191 8.40 -5.97 11.92
CA GLU A 191 7.68 -5.55 13.13
C GLU A 191 7.89 -6.55 14.29
N SER A 192 7.68 -7.86 14.03
CA SER A 192 7.88 -8.90 15.06
C SER A 192 9.33 -8.94 15.53
N ILE A 193 10.29 -8.84 14.61
CA ILE A 193 11.72 -8.82 14.94
C ILE A 193 12.08 -7.57 15.76
N GLY A 194 11.54 -6.41 15.37
CA GLY A 194 11.68 -5.15 16.10
C GLY A 194 11.12 -5.25 17.51
N GLY A 195 9.95 -5.85 17.67
CA GLY A 195 9.34 -6.14 18.98
C GLY A 195 10.23 -7.00 19.87
N TYR A 196 10.80 -8.08 19.31
CA TYR A 196 11.75 -8.93 20.05
C TYR A 196 12.99 -8.16 20.51
N ILE A 197 13.60 -7.38 19.60
CA ILE A 197 14.79 -6.58 19.95
C ILE A 197 14.44 -5.52 20.99
N GLY A 198 13.32 -4.82 20.82
CA GLY A 198 12.88 -3.76 21.72
C GLY A 198 12.62 -4.26 23.14
N ASP A 199 11.87 -5.36 23.25
CA ASP A 199 11.44 -5.96 24.53
C ASP A 199 12.57 -6.69 25.25
N VAL A 200 13.33 -7.52 24.53
CA VAL A 200 14.35 -8.40 25.14
C VAL A 200 15.70 -7.70 25.30
N ILE A 201 16.06 -6.80 24.37
CA ILE A 201 17.37 -6.15 24.33
C ILE A 201 17.23 -4.68 24.76
N SER A 202 16.73 -3.82 23.87
CA SER A 202 16.37 -2.42 24.14
C SER A 202 15.92 -1.72 22.84
N PHE A 203 14.93 -0.84 22.97
CA PHE A 203 14.52 0.13 21.94
C PHE A 203 15.62 1.14 21.56
N ASN A 204 16.63 1.34 22.40
CA ASN A 204 17.72 2.29 22.16
C ASN A 204 18.93 1.67 21.44
N THR A 205 18.77 0.49 20.83
CA THR A 205 19.86 -0.16 20.10
C THR A 205 19.88 0.24 18.62
N ARG A 206 21.07 0.30 18.03
CA ARG A 206 21.23 0.48 16.56
C ARG A 206 20.52 -0.61 15.76
N ALA A 207 20.47 -1.83 16.31
CA ALA A 207 19.79 -2.96 15.68
C ALA A 207 18.28 -2.71 15.56
N TYR A 208 17.64 -2.20 16.61
CA TYR A 208 16.22 -1.81 16.57
C TYR A 208 15.96 -0.79 15.46
N TRP A 209 16.70 0.33 15.46
CA TRP A 209 16.53 1.39 14.47
C TRP A 209 16.77 0.94 13.02
N LEU A 210 17.74 0.04 12.78
CA LEU A 210 17.96 -0.50 11.44
C LEU A 210 16.81 -1.40 10.97
N VAL A 211 16.26 -2.23 11.87
CA VAL A 211 15.08 -3.06 11.57
C VAL A 211 13.87 -2.18 11.29
N LEU A 212 13.71 -1.10 12.03
CA LEU A 212 12.64 -0.13 11.88
C LEU A 212 12.65 0.58 10.52
N ILE A 213 13.80 1.12 10.11
CA ILE A 213 13.97 1.74 8.79
C ILE A 213 13.72 0.70 7.69
N ALA A 214 14.17 -0.54 7.89
CA ALA A 214 13.95 -1.62 6.93
C ALA A 214 12.47 -2.02 6.83
N LYS A 215 11.72 -2.06 7.94
CA LYS A 215 10.26 -2.30 7.98
C LYS A 215 9.55 -1.29 7.07
N GLU A 216 9.76 -0.02 7.37
CA GLU A 216 9.15 1.11 6.67
C GLU A 216 9.48 1.14 5.18
N LEU A 217 10.73 0.87 4.84
CA LEU A 217 11.16 0.78 3.44
C LEU A 217 10.47 -0.38 2.70
N LEU A 218 10.35 -1.55 3.33
CA LEU A 218 9.63 -2.68 2.72
C LEU A 218 8.17 -2.34 2.48
N GLU A 219 7.50 -1.70 3.44
CA GLU A 219 6.10 -1.30 3.29
C GLU A 219 5.91 -0.32 2.13
N MET A 220 6.69 0.76 2.08
CA MET A 220 6.63 1.73 0.99
C MET A 220 6.93 1.09 -0.37
N LEU A 221 7.94 0.23 -0.47
CA LEU A 221 8.26 -0.48 -1.71
C LEU A 221 7.13 -1.43 -2.14
N GLY A 222 6.50 -2.12 -1.18
CA GLY A 222 5.33 -2.96 -1.43
C GLY A 222 4.19 -2.19 -2.08
N VAL A 223 3.87 -1.01 -1.53
CA VAL A 223 2.84 -0.11 -2.07
C VAL A 223 3.23 0.43 -3.45
N VAL A 224 4.49 0.78 -3.69
CA VAL A 224 4.97 1.22 -5.01
C VAL A 224 4.81 0.13 -6.08
N ILE A 225 5.17 -1.12 -5.76
CA ILE A 225 4.99 -2.27 -6.66
C ILE A 225 3.49 -2.47 -6.95
N PHE A 226 2.65 -2.32 -5.93
CA PHE A 226 1.21 -2.44 -6.07
C PHE A 226 0.62 -1.37 -7.00
N ILE A 227 0.97 -0.10 -6.79
CA ILE A 227 0.54 1.03 -7.64
C ILE A 227 0.99 0.82 -9.09
N TYR A 228 2.24 0.37 -9.31
CA TYR A 228 2.73 0.03 -10.64
C TYR A 228 1.85 -1.05 -11.30
N SER A 229 1.46 -2.08 -10.55
CA SER A 229 0.58 -3.15 -11.03
C SER A 229 -0.80 -2.61 -11.42
N LEU A 230 -1.41 -1.77 -10.58
CA LEU A 230 -2.72 -1.16 -10.82
C LEU A 230 -2.71 -0.27 -12.07
N LEU A 231 -1.72 0.61 -12.19
CA LEU A 231 -1.57 1.48 -13.35
C LEU A 231 -1.29 0.66 -14.62
N SER A 232 -0.49 -0.41 -14.53
CA SER A 232 -0.26 -1.31 -15.65
C SER A 232 -1.54 -2.06 -16.06
N TYR A 233 -2.38 -2.44 -15.10
CA TYR A 233 -3.68 -3.06 -15.37
C TYR A 233 -4.59 -2.08 -16.12
N ILE A 234 -4.75 -0.86 -15.59
CA ILE A 234 -5.54 0.21 -16.21
C ILE A 234 -5.06 0.46 -17.65
N LYS A 235 -3.74 0.62 -17.85
CA LYS A 235 -3.17 0.87 -19.17
C LYS A 235 -3.50 -0.22 -20.19
N ASN A 236 -3.39 -1.49 -19.78
CA ASN A 236 -3.48 -2.65 -20.67
C ASN A 236 -4.91 -3.16 -20.89
N HIS A 237 -5.84 -2.85 -19.98
CA HIS A 237 -7.19 -3.42 -19.97
C HIS A 237 -8.30 -2.36 -20.08
N ILE A 238 -8.03 -1.11 -19.73
CA ILE A 238 -9.03 -0.02 -19.75
C ILE A 238 -8.77 0.95 -20.91
N THR A 239 -7.55 1.44 -21.07
CA THR A 239 -7.29 2.57 -22.00
C THR A 239 -6.96 2.18 -23.44
N THR A 240 -6.78 0.90 -23.78
CA THR A 240 -6.45 0.50 -25.15
C THR A 240 -7.73 0.34 -26.01
N PRO A 241 -7.95 1.19 -27.04
CA PRO A 241 -9.21 1.21 -27.82
C PRO A 241 -9.49 -0.10 -28.56
N VAL A 242 -8.44 -0.84 -28.92
CA VAL A 242 -8.51 -2.05 -29.75
C VAL A 242 -9.09 -3.25 -29.00
N LYS A 243 -8.85 -3.38 -27.68
CA LYS A 243 -9.41 -4.49 -26.88
C LYS A 243 -10.84 -4.26 -26.45
N PHE A 244 -11.26 -3.00 -26.31
CA PHE A 244 -12.63 -2.64 -25.96
C PHE A 244 -13.66 -3.17 -26.97
N HIS A 245 -13.29 -3.19 -28.26
CA HIS A 245 -14.14 -3.74 -29.32
C HIS A 245 -14.23 -5.28 -29.25
N ARG A 246 -13.14 -5.95 -28.86
CA ARG A 246 -13.08 -7.42 -28.74
C ARG A 246 -13.80 -7.95 -27.50
N LEU A 247 -13.60 -7.32 -26.34
CA LEU A 247 -14.27 -7.69 -25.07
C LEU A 247 -15.80 -7.51 -25.16
N LYS A 248 -16.27 -6.45 -25.82
CA LYS A 248 -17.70 -6.25 -26.09
C LYS A 248 -18.27 -7.35 -27.00
N ASN A 249 -17.54 -7.76 -28.05
CA ASN A 249 -17.99 -8.78 -28.99
C ASN A 249 -17.98 -10.19 -28.38
N GLU A 250 -17.02 -10.51 -27.52
CA GLU A 250 -17.02 -11.78 -26.79
C GLU A 250 -18.11 -11.83 -25.70
N TYR A 251 -18.35 -10.72 -25.00
CA TYR A 251 -19.46 -10.62 -24.04
C TYR A 251 -20.84 -10.75 -24.71
N LEU A 252 -21.05 -10.11 -25.87
CA LEU A 252 -22.31 -10.24 -26.62
C LEU A 252 -22.52 -11.64 -27.19
N LYS A 253 -21.45 -12.36 -27.53
CA LYS A 253 -21.52 -13.77 -27.97
C LYS A 253 -21.83 -14.75 -26.84
N GLN A 254 -21.59 -14.40 -25.58
CA GLN A 254 -21.94 -15.24 -24.42
C GLN A 254 -23.38 -15.01 -23.94
N GLN A 255 -24.12 -14.06 -24.54
CA GLN A 255 -25.51 -13.75 -24.23
C GLN A 255 -26.49 -14.18 -25.33
N VAL A 256 -26.01 -14.89 -26.35
CA VAL A 256 -26.80 -15.54 -27.41
C VAL A 256 -26.58 -17.04 -27.27
#